data_AF-A0A3B3VYE4-F1
#
_entry.id   AF-A0A3B3VYE4-F1
#
_cell.length_a   1.000
_cell.length_b   1.000
_cell.length_c   1.000
_cell.angle_alpha   90.00
_cell.angle_beta   90.00
_cell.angle_gamma   90.00
#
_symmetry.space_group_name_H-M   'P 1'
#
loop_
_entity.id
_entity.type
_entity.pdbx_description
1 polymer ?
#
loop_
_entity_poly.entity_id
_entity_poly.type
_entity_poly.pdbx_seq_one_letter_code
_entity_poly.pdbx_strand_id
1 'polypeptide(L)'
;METIPDPQEESWNPCTEPDKYNNTEVLQRLSCMARRNNLYLVANMPDLQPCPLKTAPSTCPPDGHWQFNTNVAFNSDGLLVARYHKQNLFFEESFDTPPKLELITFDTPFAGKFGLIICFDILFHDPTVALVKMGVRQLIFPTAWMNELPLLDSIQFHRALSLGANVTVLSSNLRNDQLIMTGSGIYTPFSATFHHAVKGDPEEGQLLVATVPVLGPVGVNDVTESLSPVAAESDHCHTDGCADSPSPPSPGSSYSTFIGTMMHDPFKFVLIKEAEGNLTVCDGKFCCHLQYKWTALDEGKELYAMGAFAGTHTFNGRYALQVCAVVRCAGLEASSCGQTVEEAESKMDFLMEATFQTDYVYPSVLVNRMAIEQPDKLEKAAGGRVAMKHSNLSGGLITACLYGRMYQLDNE
;
A
#
# COMPACT_ATOMS: atom_id res chain seq x y z
N MET A 1 -10.86 -25.88 -14.72
CA MET A 1 -9.70 -24.98 -14.67
C MET A 1 -8.83 -25.28 -15.86
N GLU A 2 -8.15 -24.26 -16.38
CA GLU A 2 -7.32 -24.38 -17.59
C GLU A 2 -5.86 -24.53 -17.16
N THR A 3 -5.04 -25.19 -17.97
CA THR A 3 -3.59 -25.20 -17.78
C THR A 3 -2.99 -24.04 -18.55
N ILE A 4 -2.38 -23.11 -17.85
CA ILE A 4 -1.79 -21.91 -18.44
C ILE A 4 -0.30 -22.19 -18.69
N PRO A 5 0.20 -22.18 -19.95
CA PRO A 5 1.62 -22.43 -20.21
C PRO A 5 2.50 -21.26 -19.72
N ASP A 6 3.79 -21.51 -19.55
CA ASP A 6 4.76 -20.49 -19.14
C ASP A 6 5.23 -19.65 -20.35
N PRO A 7 4.92 -18.34 -20.41
CA PRO A 7 5.32 -17.47 -21.52
C PRO A 7 6.83 -17.27 -21.65
N GLN A 8 7.61 -17.62 -20.63
CA GLN A 8 9.08 -17.57 -20.68
C GLN A 8 9.68 -18.79 -21.39
N GLU A 9 8.94 -19.89 -21.44
CA GLU A 9 9.40 -21.14 -22.04
C GLU A 9 8.89 -21.31 -23.47
N GLU A 10 7.72 -20.75 -23.77
CA GLU A 10 7.12 -20.85 -25.08
C GLU A 10 6.23 -19.67 -25.46
N SER A 11 6.10 -19.45 -26.76
CA SER A 11 5.19 -18.46 -27.33
C SER A 11 3.87 -19.12 -27.70
N TRP A 12 2.77 -18.48 -27.31
CA TRP A 12 1.43 -18.92 -27.68
C TRP A 12 0.46 -17.74 -27.73
N ASN A 13 -0.28 -17.64 -28.84
CA ASN A 13 -1.40 -16.72 -28.98
C ASN A 13 -2.70 -17.51 -29.04
N PRO A 14 -3.46 -17.60 -27.91
CA PRO A 14 -4.68 -18.39 -27.86
C PRO A 14 -5.72 -18.02 -28.92
N CYS A 15 -5.78 -16.75 -29.34
CA CYS A 15 -6.76 -16.29 -30.33
C CYS A 15 -6.44 -16.73 -31.76
N THR A 16 -5.15 -16.87 -32.12
CA THR A 16 -4.74 -17.33 -33.46
C THR A 16 -4.44 -18.82 -33.52
N GLU A 17 -4.14 -19.43 -32.37
CA GLU A 17 -3.74 -20.83 -32.24
C GLU A 17 -4.63 -21.55 -31.20
N PRO A 18 -5.96 -21.60 -31.42
CA PRO A 18 -6.90 -22.16 -30.43
C PRO A 18 -6.70 -23.67 -30.20
N ASP A 19 -6.18 -24.39 -31.20
CA ASP A 19 -6.01 -25.84 -31.15
C ASP A 19 -4.66 -26.28 -30.57
N LYS A 20 -3.78 -25.34 -30.13
CA LYS A 20 -2.46 -25.68 -29.56
C LYS A 20 -2.58 -26.41 -28.22
N TYR A 21 -3.56 -26.03 -27.39
CA TYR A 21 -3.90 -26.71 -26.14
C TYR A 21 -5.40 -26.92 -26.04
N ASN A 22 -5.79 -28.06 -25.46
CA ASN A 22 -7.18 -28.38 -25.19
C ASN A 22 -7.67 -27.65 -23.93
N ASN A 23 -8.98 -27.39 -23.83
CA ASN A 23 -9.65 -26.80 -22.66
C ASN A 23 -9.07 -25.42 -22.26
N THR A 24 -9.04 -24.49 -23.21
CA THR A 24 -8.47 -23.15 -23.04
C THR A 24 -9.45 -22.03 -23.40
N GLU A 25 -10.76 -22.27 -23.28
CA GLU A 25 -11.81 -21.37 -23.74
C GLU A 25 -11.75 -19.96 -23.12
N VAL A 26 -11.38 -19.85 -21.84
CA VAL A 26 -11.20 -18.58 -21.12
C VAL A 26 -9.97 -17.86 -21.64
N LEU A 27 -8.81 -18.52 -21.73
CA LEU A 27 -7.59 -17.93 -22.30
C LEU A 27 -7.79 -17.46 -23.74
N GLN A 28 -8.47 -18.27 -24.57
CA GLN A 28 -8.84 -17.92 -25.94
C GLN A 28 -9.72 -16.66 -25.99
N ARG A 29 -10.72 -16.58 -25.12
CA ARG A 29 -11.61 -15.42 -25.06
C ARG A 29 -10.87 -14.16 -24.61
N LEU A 30 -10.03 -14.25 -23.57
CA LEU A 30 -9.21 -13.13 -23.08
C LEU A 30 -8.23 -12.63 -24.16
N SER A 31 -7.50 -13.55 -24.80
CA SER A 31 -6.59 -13.26 -25.90
C SER A 31 -7.31 -12.57 -27.07
N CYS A 32 -8.46 -13.09 -27.49
CA CYS A 32 -9.24 -12.46 -28.56
C CYS A 32 -9.82 -11.11 -28.17
N MET A 33 -10.18 -10.89 -26.90
CA MET A 33 -10.62 -9.58 -26.41
C MET A 33 -9.49 -8.56 -26.47
N ALA A 34 -8.28 -8.93 -26.04
CA ALA A 34 -7.10 -8.07 -26.13
C ALA A 34 -6.81 -7.68 -27.60
N ARG A 35 -6.77 -8.68 -28.48
CA ARG A 35 -6.49 -8.51 -29.92
C ARG A 35 -7.52 -7.67 -30.65
N ARG A 36 -8.81 -7.96 -30.48
CA ARG A 36 -9.90 -7.25 -31.19
C ARG A 36 -9.98 -5.78 -30.82
N ASN A 37 -9.58 -5.44 -29.60
CA ASN A 37 -9.65 -4.08 -29.07
C ASN A 37 -8.29 -3.38 -29.03
N ASN A 38 -7.23 -4.01 -29.57
CA ASN A 38 -5.87 -3.47 -29.63
C ASN A 38 -5.39 -2.90 -28.27
N LEU A 39 -5.57 -3.69 -27.21
CA LEU A 39 -5.23 -3.31 -25.84
C LEU A 39 -4.48 -4.42 -25.13
N TYR A 40 -3.64 -4.04 -24.17
CA TYR A 40 -3.12 -5.00 -23.20
C TYR A 40 -4.22 -5.35 -22.21
N LEU A 41 -4.36 -6.63 -21.91
CA LEU A 41 -5.39 -7.14 -21.01
C LEU A 41 -4.74 -7.94 -19.89
N VAL A 42 -5.04 -7.60 -18.65
CA VAL A 42 -4.66 -8.41 -17.48
C VAL A 42 -5.93 -8.92 -16.81
N ALA A 43 -5.95 -10.20 -16.47
CA ALA A 43 -7.06 -10.85 -15.77
C ALA A 43 -6.52 -11.82 -14.72
N ASN A 44 -7.35 -12.10 -13.71
CA ASN A 44 -7.08 -13.12 -12.71
C ASN A 44 -7.99 -14.33 -12.94
N MET A 45 -7.42 -15.54 -12.88
CA MET A 45 -8.15 -16.80 -13.06
C MET A 45 -7.41 -17.95 -12.35
N PRO A 46 -8.10 -19.06 -12.02
CA PRO A 46 -7.45 -20.25 -11.49
C PRO A 46 -6.64 -20.99 -12.57
N ASP A 47 -5.43 -21.41 -12.23
CA ASP A 47 -4.57 -22.26 -13.08
C ASP A 47 -4.47 -23.67 -12.49
N LEU A 48 -4.46 -24.67 -13.37
CA LEU A 48 -4.30 -26.08 -13.04
C LEU A 48 -3.03 -26.61 -13.70
N GLN A 49 -1.99 -26.86 -12.92
CA GLN A 49 -0.71 -27.35 -13.42
C GLN A 49 -0.51 -28.84 -13.10
N PRO A 50 -0.23 -29.69 -14.11
CA PRO A 50 0.07 -31.10 -13.88
C PRO A 50 1.42 -31.27 -13.16
N CYS A 51 1.54 -32.34 -12.37
CA CYS A 51 2.81 -32.72 -11.78
C CYS A 51 3.66 -33.60 -12.72
N PRO A 52 5.01 -33.56 -12.61
CA PRO A 52 5.78 -32.68 -11.74
C PRO A 52 5.94 -31.26 -12.32
N LEU A 53 6.02 -30.24 -11.46
CA LEU A 53 6.44 -28.91 -11.89
C LEU A 53 7.94 -28.89 -12.18
N LYS A 54 8.36 -28.15 -13.22
CA LYS A 54 9.80 -27.93 -13.49
C LYS A 54 10.51 -27.23 -12.33
N THR A 55 9.83 -26.30 -11.67
CA THR A 55 10.36 -25.55 -10.52
C THR A 55 10.41 -26.39 -9.24
N ALA A 56 9.71 -27.52 -9.20
CA ALA A 56 9.62 -28.38 -8.03
C ALA A 56 9.45 -29.86 -8.45
N PRO A 57 10.50 -30.45 -9.06
CA PRO A 57 10.40 -31.72 -9.79
C PRO A 57 10.12 -32.94 -8.88
N SER A 58 10.36 -32.81 -7.57
CA SER A 58 10.20 -33.87 -6.58
C SER A 58 9.00 -33.68 -5.65
N THR A 59 8.16 -32.66 -5.87
CA THR A 59 7.03 -32.33 -5.00
C THR A 59 5.75 -32.24 -5.81
N CYS A 60 4.70 -32.88 -5.33
CA CYS A 60 3.36 -32.79 -5.87
C CYS A 60 2.36 -32.85 -4.72
N PRO A 61 1.29 -32.05 -4.73
CA PRO A 61 0.19 -32.20 -3.80
C PRO A 61 -0.42 -33.62 -3.85
N PRO A 62 -1.02 -34.10 -2.76
CA PRO A 62 -1.54 -35.48 -2.67
C PRO A 62 -2.60 -35.84 -3.72
N ASP A 63 -3.30 -34.85 -4.26
CA ASP A 63 -4.32 -34.98 -5.30
C ASP A 63 -3.76 -34.88 -6.73
N GLY A 64 -2.42 -34.89 -6.88
CA GLY A 64 -1.73 -35.16 -8.14
C GLY A 64 -1.58 -33.97 -9.09
N HIS A 65 -1.90 -32.76 -8.65
CA HIS A 65 -1.80 -31.54 -9.44
C HIS A 65 -1.56 -30.33 -8.55
N TRP A 66 -1.20 -29.20 -9.15
CA TRP A 66 -1.12 -27.91 -8.47
C TRP A 66 -2.27 -27.01 -8.93
N GLN A 67 -2.81 -26.21 -8.01
CA GLN A 67 -3.88 -25.24 -8.27
C GLN A 67 -3.40 -23.85 -7.84
N PHE A 68 -3.39 -22.87 -8.73
CA PHE A 68 -2.87 -21.53 -8.41
C PHE A 68 -3.88 -20.42 -8.66
N ASN A 69 -3.92 -19.43 -7.77
CA ASN A 69 -4.53 -18.14 -8.05
C ASN A 69 -3.61 -17.35 -8.99
N THR A 70 -4.06 -17.03 -10.20
CA THR A 70 -3.15 -16.69 -11.30
C THR A 70 -3.54 -15.43 -12.05
N ASN A 71 -2.62 -14.47 -12.14
CA ASN A 71 -2.72 -13.38 -13.09
C ASN A 71 -2.16 -13.81 -14.45
N VAL A 72 -2.90 -13.51 -15.53
CA VAL A 72 -2.43 -13.62 -16.91
C VAL A 72 -2.46 -12.27 -17.59
N ALA A 73 -1.46 -12.01 -18.42
CA ALA A 73 -1.39 -10.79 -19.23
C ALA A 73 -1.29 -11.12 -20.72
N PHE A 74 -2.09 -10.44 -21.52
CA PHE A 74 -2.08 -10.51 -22.98
C PHE A 74 -1.67 -9.17 -23.56
N ASN A 75 -0.82 -9.19 -24.60
CA ASN A 75 -0.51 -7.97 -25.35
C ASN A 75 -1.63 -7.61 -26.34
N SER A 76 -1.48 -6.48 -27.04
CA SER A 76 -2.44 -5.99 -28.02
C SER A 76 -2.67 -6.90 -29.24
N ASP A 77 -1.79 -7.88 -29.48
CA ASP A 77 -1.98 -8.90 -30.53
C ASP A 77 -2.70 -10.15 -30.01
N GLY A 78 -2.97 -10.23 -28.70
CA GLY A 78 -3.54 -11.40 -28.02
C GLY A 78 -2.50 -12.44 -27.60
N LEU A 79 -1.20 -12.17 -27.72
CA LEU A 79 -0.14 -13.07 -27.24
C LEU A 79 -0.14 -13.10 -25.71
N LEU A 80 -0.07 -14.29 -25.09
CA LEU A 80 0.16 -14.44 -23.66
C LEU A 80 1.60 -13.98 -23.34
N VAL A 81 1.76 -12.93 -22.54
CA VAL A 81 3.07 -12.31 -22.23
C VAL A 81 3.49 -12.43 -20.77
N ALA A 82 2.58 -12.77 -19.87
CA ALA A 82 2.93 -13.09 -18.49
C ALA A 82 1.90 -14.02 -17.84
N ARG A 83 2.39 -14.83 -16.89
CA ARG A 83 1.62 -15.64 -15.95
C ARG A 83 2.28 -15.48 -14.58
N TYR A 84 1.51 -15.13 -13.55
CA TYR A 84 1.98 -14.97 -12.18
C TYR A 84 1.08 -15.71 -11.21
N HIS A 85 1.64 -16.61 -10.41
CA HIS A 85 0.92 -17.28 -9.32
C HIS A 85 1.06 -16.50 -8.01
N LYS A 86 -0.07 -16.27 -7.33
CA LYS A 86 -0.13 -15.54 -6.06
C LYS A 86 0.79 -16.18 -5.01
N GLN A 87 1.65 -15.37 -4.41
CA GLN A 87 2.62 -15.85 -3.41
C GLN A 87 2.00 -15.91 -2.01
N ASN A 88 1.25 -14.87 -1.62
CA ASN A 88 0.71 -14.73 -0.28
C ASN A 88 -0.80 -14.99 -0.29
N LEU A 89 -1.20 -16.21 0.03
CA LEU A 89 -2.60 -16.62 0.06
C LEU A 89 -3.35 -16.01 1.26
N PHE A 90 -4.66 -15.77 1.09
CA PHE A 90 -5.54 -15.22 2.12
C PHE A 90 -6.82 -16.04 2.23
N PHE A 91 -6.81 -17.07 3.10
CA PHE A 91 -7.91 -18.04 3.28
C PHE A 91 -8.34 -18.75 1.98
N GLU A 92 -7.42 -18.92 1.06
CA GLU A 92 -7.60 -19.51 -0.26
C GLU A 92 -7.26 -21.01 -0.23
N GLU A 93 -7.97 -21.81 0.58
CA GLU A 93 -7.64 -23.23 0.81
C GLU A 93 -7.67 -24.12 -0.46
N SER A 94 -8.32 -23.64 -1.52
CA SER A 94 -8.36 -24.32 -2.82
C SER A 94 -7.12 -24.08 -3.69
N PHE A 95 -6.19 -23.22 -3.25
CA PHE A 95 -5.00 -22.86 -3.99
C PHE A 95 -3.73 -23.20 -3.21
N ASP A 96 -2.71 -23.61 -3.95
CA ASP A 96 -1.37 -23.87 -3.47
C ASP A 96 -0.52 -22.60 -3.51
N THR A 97 0.45 -22.51 -2.59
CA THR A 97 1.51 -21.51 -2.70
C THR A 97 2.58 -22.00 -3.67
N PRO A 98 3.07 -21.15 -4.60
CA PRO A 98 4.15 -21.50 -5.51
C PRO A 98 5.39 -21.99 -4.74
N PRO A 99 6.01 -23.10 -5.16
CA PRO A 99 7.16 -23.67 -4.47
C PRO A 99 8.43 -22.81 -4.58
N LYS A 100 8.45 -21.86 -5.52
CA LYS A 100 9.52 -20.90 -5.72
C LYS A 100 8.90 -19.52 -5.96
N LEU A 101 9.52 -18.49 -5.39
CA LEU A 101 9.14 -17.11 -5.62
C LEU A 101 9.17 -16.76 -7.12
N GLU A 102 8.05 -16.24 -7.61
CA GLU A 102 7.88 -15.76 -8.96
C GLU A 102 7.95 -14.22 -8.99
N LEU A 103 8.95 -13.66 -9.69
CA LEU A 103 9.10 -12.22 -9.91
C LEU A 103 8.74 -11.91 -11.37
N ILE A 104 7.44 -11.81 -11.64
CA ILE A 104 6.92 -11.76 -13.01
C ILE A 104 6.76 -10.31 -13.47
N THR A 105 7.29 -10.05 -14.66
CA THR A 105 7.15 -8.76 -15.34
C THR A 105 6.86 -8.96 -16.82
N PHE A 106 6.30 -7.95 -17.47
CA PHE A 106 6.19 -7.88 -18.92
C PHE A 106 6.45 -6.45 -19.41
N ASP A 107 6.99 -6.35 -20.63
CA ASP A 107 7.31 -5.08 -21.27
C ASP A 107 6.16 -4.59 -22.16
N THR A 108 5.99 -3.28 -22.21
CA THR A 108 5.02 -2.58 -23.05
C THR A 108 5.74 -1.51 -23.88
N PRO A 109 5.28 -1.22 -25.11
CA PRO A 109 5.88 -0.18 -25.93
C PRO A 109 5.50 1.24 -25.48
N PHE A 110 4.49 1.40 -24.62
CA PHE A 110 3.94 2.71 -24.24
C PHE A 110 4.23 3.10 -22.79
N ALA A 111 4.50 2.13 -21.91
CA ALA A 111 4.68 2.38 -20.49
C ALA A 111 5.77 1.49 -19.89
N GLY A 112 6.76 1.05 -20.68
CA GLY A 112 7.89 0.27 -20.16
C GLY A 112 7.44 -1.02 -19.46
N LYS A 113 8.08 -1.33 -18.33
CA LYS A 113 7.92 -2.61 -17.62
C LYS A 113 6.88 -2.54 -16.52
N PHE A 114 5.97 -3.51 -16.51
CA PHE A 114 5.02 -3.76 -15.44
C PHE A 114 5.37 -5.01 -14.64
N GLY A 115 5.19 -4.95 -13.33
CA GLY A 115 5.18 -6.11 -12.44
C GLY A 115 3.75 -6.57 -12.15
N LEU A 116 3.59 -7.86 -11.86
CA LEU A 116 2.33 -8.46 -11.45
C LEU A 116 2.37 -8.82 -9.97
N ILE A 117 1.31 -8.43 -9.25
CA ILE A 117 1.06 -8.81 -7.86
C ILE A 117 -0.45 -9.03 -7.66
N ILE A 118 -0.87 -9.80 -6.64
CA ILE A 118 -2.28 -10.11 -6.36
C ILE A 118 -2.64 -9.83 -4.90
N CYS A 119 -3.65 -9.00 -4.68
CA CYS A 119 -4.29 -8.77 -3.38
C CYS A 119 -3.30 -8.70 -2.19
N PHE A 120 -3.27 -9.74 -1.36
CA PHE A 120 -2.53 -9.77 -0.10
C PHE A 120 -1.01 -9.65 -0.28
N ASP A 121 -0.46 -9.93 -1.47
CA ASP A 121 0.96 -9.72 -1.81
C ASP A 121 1.45 -8.30 -1.49
N ILE A 122 0.56 -7.30 -1.55
CA ILE A 122 0.89 -5.90 -1.31
C ILE A 122 1.44 -5.63 0.11
N LEU A 123 1.11 -6.49 1.09
CA LEU A 123 1.53 -6.36 2.49
C LEU A 123 2.86 -7.04 2.81
N PHE A 124 3.45 -7.78 1.85
CA PHE A 124 4.66 -8.58 2.07
C PHE A 124 5.84 -8.10 1.24
N HIS A 125 7.04 -8.52 1.63
CA HIS A 125 8.26 -8.19 0.90
C HIS A 125 8.25 -8.86 -0.49
N ASP A 126 7.90 -10.13 -0.54
CA ASP A 126 7.92 -10.93 -1.75
C ASP A 126 6.49 -11.16 -2.25
N PRO A 127 6.18 -10.88 -3.53
CA PRO A 127 7.08 -10.32 -4.56
C PRO A 127 7.16 -8.79 -4.58
N THR A 128 6.30 -8.07 -3.87
CA THR A 128 6.05 -6.63 -4.07
C THR A 128 7.31 -5.77 -3.95
N VAL A 129 8.01 -5.84 -2.82
CA VAL A 129 9.23 -5.06 -2.58
C VAL A 129 10.39 -5.57 -3.45
N ALA A 130 10.47 -6.88 -3.69
CA ALA A 130 11.48 -7.47 -4.57
C ALA A 130 11.37 -6.91 -6.01
N LEU A 131 10.16 -6.80 -6.56
CA LEU A 131 9.91 -6.19 -7.87
C LEU A 131 10.36 -4.72 -7.90
N VAL A 132 10.02 -3.94 -6.86
CA VAL A 132 10.43 -2.53 -6.78
C VAL A 132 11.96 -2.40 -6.73
N LYS A 133 12.64 -3.24 -5.95
CA LYS A 133 14.11 -3.29 -5.89
C LYS A 133 14.76 -3.68 -7.22
N MET A 134 14.07 -4.46 -8.05
CA MET A 134 14.50 -4.76 -9.42
C MET A 134 14.29 -3.61 -10.41
N GLY A 135 13.79 -2.45 -9.94
CA GLY A 135 13.56 -1.27 -10.77
C GLY A 135 12.19 -1.25 -11.44
N VAL A 136 11.26 -2.14 -11.06
CA VAL A 136 9.87 -2.07 -11.52
C VAL A 136 9.20 -0.87 -10.85
N ARG A 137 8.62 0.01 -11.66
CA ARG A 137 7.96 1.24 -11.19
C ARG A 137 6.46 1.26 -11.43
N GLN A 138 5.92 0.23 -12.06
CA GLN A 138 4.50 0.12 -12.38
C GLN A 138 4.02 -1.29 -12.04
N LEU A 139 2.94 -1.38 -11.28
CA LEU A 139 2.37 -2.63 -10.80
C LEU A 139 0.93 -2.74 -11.31
N ILE A 140 0.58 -3.89 -11.88
CA ILE A 140 -0.81 -4.27 -12.11
C ILE A 140 -1.26 -5.11 -10.93
N PHE A 141 -2.38 -4.71 -10.33
CA PHE A 141 -2.83 -5.25 -9.05
C PHE A 141 -4.33 -5.60 -9.08
N PRO A 142 -4.69 -6.76 -9.66
CA PRO A 142 -5.99 -7.38 -9.44
C PRO A 142 -6.14 -7.76 -7.98
N THR A 143 -7.29 -7.44 -7.39
CA THR A 143 -7.53 -7.67 -5.97
C THR A 143 -8.99 -7.98 -5.68
N ALA A 144 -9.21 -8.66 -4.56
CA ALA A 144 -10.50 -8.91 -3.94
C ALA A 144 -10.36 -8.50 -2.48
N TRP A 145 -10.18 -7.20 -2.27
CA TRP A 145 -9.79 -6.60 -1.00
C TRP A 145 -11.01 -6.29 -0.16
N MET A 146 -11.06 -6.85 1.05
CA MET A 146 -12.05 -6.52 2.07
C MET A 146 -11.53 -5.32 2.85
N ASN A 147 -12.27 -4.21 2.82
CA ASN A 147 -11.81 -2.98 3.47
C ASN A 147 -11.82 -3.13 4.99
N GLU A 148 -10.71 -2.74 5.63
CA GLU A 148 -10.59 -2.78 7.08
C GLU A 148 -10.06 -1.42 7.59
N LEU A 149 -11.00 -0.57 7.99
CA LEU A 149 -10.72 0.74 8.55
C LEU A 149 -10.17 0.62 9.98
N PRO A 150 -9.29 1.55 10.41
CA PRO A 150 -8.94 2.80 9.73
C PRO A 150 -7.59 2.76 8.99
N LEU A 151 -6.95 1.61 8.77
CA LEU A 151 -5.59 1.58 8.20
C LEU A 151 -5.48 0.87 6.85
N LEU A 152 -6.38 -0.07 6.56
CA LEU A 152 -6.32 -0.98 5.42
C LEU A 152 -7.60 -0.90 4.57
N ASP A 153 -8.17 0.29 4.41
CA ASP A 153 -9.09 0.52 3.29
C ASP A 153 -8.32 0.43 1.96
N SER A 154 -8.94 -0.16 0.94
CA SER A 154 -8.29 -0.44 -0.34
C SER A 154 -7.72 0.82 -1.00
N ILE A 155 -8.51 1.88 -1.18
CA ILE A 155 -8.01 3.09 -1.85
C ILE A 155 -6.94 3.78 -1.00
N GLN A 156 -7.06 3.66 0.32
CA GLN A 156 -6.11 4.22 1.28
C GLN A 156 -4.75 3.53 1.18
N PHE A 157 -4.71 2.22 1.38
CA PHE A 157 -3.44 1.50 1.45
C PHE A 157 -2.78 1.33 0.07
N HIS A 158 -3.57 1.08 -0.99
CA HIS A 158 -3.02 0.93 -2.33
C HIS A 158 -2.38 2.25 -2.81
N ARG A 159 -2.99 3.40 -2.48
CA ARG A 159 -2.40 4.72 -2.72
C ARG A 159 -1.15 4.93 -1.86
N ALA A 160 -1.19 4.53 -0.59
CA ALA A 160 -0.07 4.68 0.34
C ALA A 160 1.19 3.95 -0.15
N LEU A 161 1.04 2.74 -0.71
CA LEU A 161 2.13 2.03 -1.38
C LEU A 161 2.67 2.84 -2.56
N SER A 162 1.79 3.33 -3.45
CA SER A 162 2.17 4.12 -4.61
C SER A 162 3.02 5.35 -4.23
N LEU A 163 2.60 6.08 -3.20
CA LEU A 163 3.31 7.25 -2.69
C LEU A 163 4.61 6.87 -1.96
N GLY A 164 4.55 5.89 -1.06
CA GLY A 164 5.68 5.50 -0.21
C GLY A 164 6.81 4.78 -0.94
N ALA A 165 6.48 3.90 -1.89
CA ALA A 165 7.43 3.18 -2.72
C ALA A 165 7.75 3.90 -4.04
N ASN A 166 7.13 5.05 -4.30
CA ASN A 166 7.28 5.81 -5.54
C ASN A 166 6.97 4.92 -6.77
N VAL A 167 5.80 4.30 -6.82
CA VAL A 167 5.40 3.44 -7.94
C VAL A 167 4.00 3.80 -8.43
N THR A 168 3.70 3.46 -9.67
CA THR A 168 2.33 3.44 -10.17
C THR A 168 1.68 2.10 -9.79
N VAL A 169 0.46 2.13 -9.25
CA VAL A 169 -0.34 0.94 -8.93
C VAL A 169 -1.68 1.04 -9.66
N LEU A 170 -1.94 0.10 -10.57
CA LEU A 170 -3.24 -0.04 -11.22
C LEU A 170 -4.04 -1.10 -10.47
N SER A 171 -4.89 -0.64 -9.56
CA SER A 171 -5.68 -1.48 -8.66
C SER A 171 -7.09 -1.71 -9.21
N SER A 172 -7.41 -2.97 -9.46
CA SER A 172 -8.75 -3.41 -9.89
C SER A 172 -9.34 -4.32 -8.82
N ASN A 173 -10.26 -3.80 -8.03
CA ASN A 173 -10.92 -4.53 -6.95
C ASN A 173 -12.28 -5.10 -7.38
N LEU A 174 -12.75 -6.11 -6.65
CA LEU A 174 -14.13 -6.56 -6.76
C LEU A 174 -15.10 -5.53 -6.16
N ARG A 175 -16.33 -5.53 -6.67
CA ARG A 175 -17.49 -4.87 -6.05
C ARG A 175 -18.34 -5.97 -5.42
N ASN A 176 -18.37 -6.02 -4.09
CA ASN A 176 -19.22 -6.91 -3.30
C ASN A 176 -19.53 -6.29 -1.93
N ASP A 177 -20.76 -5.83 -1.71
CA ASP A 177 -21.14 -5.16 -0.46
C ASP A 177 -21.13 -6.10 0.75
N GLN A 178 -21.52 -7.37 0.57
CA GLN A 178 -21.58 -8.34 1.66
C GLN A 178 -20.21 -8.64 2.25
N LEU A 179 -19.16 -8.56 1.42
CA LEU A 179 -17.78 -8.78 1.80
C LEU A 179 -16.99 -7.48 2.00
N ILE A 180 -17.66 -6.32 1.97
CA ILE A 180 -17.01 -5.01 2.15
C ILE A 180 -15.90 -4.79 1.10
N MET A 181 -16.14 -5.29 -0.12
CA MET A 181 -15.23 -5.15 -1.26
C MET A 181 -15.71 -4.00 -2.14
N THR A 182 -14.98 -2.90 -2.08
CA THR A 182 -15.13 -1.75 -2.97
C THR A 182 -13.84 -0.94 -2.91
N GLY A 183 -13.63 -0.04 -3.87
CA GLY A 183 -12.41 0.76 -3.94
C GLY A 183 -11.43 0.23 -4.99
N SER A 184 -11.43 0.86 -6.15
CA SER A 184 -10.49 0.62 -7.25
C SER A 184 -9.83 1.94 -7.65
N GLY A 185 -8.64 1.89 -8.24
CA GLY A 185 -7.99 3.12 -8.66
C GLY A 185 -6.69 2.97 -9.43
N ILE A 186 -6.33 4.08 -10.05
CA ILE A 186 -5.10 4.33 -10.77
C ILE A 186 -4.30 5.30 -9.90
N TYR A 187 -3.26 4.78 -9.26
CA TYR A 187 -2.43 5.53 -8.32
C TYR A 187 -1.06 5.75 -8.92
N THR A 188 -0.63 7.00 -9.01
CA THR A 188 0.75 7.39 -9.34
C THR A 188 1.35 8.10 -8.15
N PRO A 189 2.67 8.25 -8.01
CA PRO A 189 3.26 8.93 -6.85
C PRO A 189 2.67 10.32 -6.56
N PHE A 190 2.16 11.02 -7.56
CA PHE A 190 1.67 12.40 -7.48
C PHE A 190 0.22 12.61 -7.93
N SER A 191 -0.53 11.54 -8.24
CA SER A 191 -1.94 11.64 -8.59
C SER A 191 -2.72 10.37 -8.27
N ALA A 192 -4.03 10.50 -8.11
CA ALA A 192 -4.93 9.38 -7.91
C ALA A 192 -6.22 9.59 -8.69
N THR A 193 -6.67 8.56 -9.40
CA THR A 193 -8.02 8.49 -9.97
C THR A 193 -8.66 7.21 -9.45
N PHE A 194 -9.70 7.33 -8.65
CA PHE A 194 -10.26 6.20 -7.90
C PHE A 194 -11.78 6.28 -7.85
N HIS A 195 -12.38 5.16 -7.49
CA HIS A 195 -13.78 5.07 -7.12
C HIS A 195 -13.89 4.15 -5.92
N HIS A 196 -14.63 4.61 -4.91
CA HIS A 196 -15.00 3.87 -3.72
C HIS A 196 -16.48 4.10 -3.48
N ALA A 197 -17.23 3.02 -3.32
CA ALA A 197 -18.67 3.09 -3.13
C ALA A 197 -18.97 3.42 -1.67
N VAL A 198 -19.83 4.41 -1.43
CA VAL A 198 -20.28 4.77 -0.09
C VAL A 198 -21.66 4.17 0.19
N LYS A 199 -22.05 4.19 1.46
CA LYS A 199 -23.33 3.64 1.89
C LYS A 199 -24.50 4.28 1.13
N GLY A 200 -25.27 3.45 0.45
CA GLY A 200 -26.42 3.86 -0.36
C GLY A 200 -26.17 3.85 -1.86
N ASP A 201 -24.92 3.73 -2.30
CA ASP A 201 -24.60 3.52 -3.72
C ASP A 201 -25.02 2.11 -4.18
N PRO A 202 -25.42 1.95 -5.45
CA PRO A 202 -25.76 0.64 -5.99
C PRO A 202 -24.51 -0.26 -6.12
N GLU A 203 -24.72 -1.57 -6.04
CA GLU A 203 -23.67 -2.58 -6.24
C GLU A 203 -23.37 -2.76 -7.73
N GLU A 204 -22.75 -1.77 -8.35
CA GLU A 204 -22.43 -1.73 -9.78
C GLU A 204 -20.92 -1.68 -10.05
N GLY A 205 -20.51 -2.22 -11.20
CA GLY A 205 -19.12 -2.14 -11.66
C GLY A 205 -18.78 -0.75 -12.18
N GLN A 206 -17.53 -0.33 -11.99
CA GLN A 206 -17.03 0.98 -12.43
C GLN A 206 -15.81 0.84 -13.35
N LEU A 207 -15.82 1.56 -14.47
CA LEU A 207 -14.64 1.73 -15.33
C LEU A 207 -13.94 3.05 -14.99
N LEU A 208 -12.64 2.96 -14.70
CA LEU A 208 -11.77 4.12 -14.49
C LEU A 208 -10.78 4.24 -15.65
N VAL A 209 -10.68 5.44 -16.19
CA VAL A 209 -9.76 5.76 -17.29
C VAL A 209 -9.01 7.03 -16.94
N ALA A 210 -7.68 6.96 -16.97
CA ALA A 210 -6.81 8.10 -16.74
C ALA A 210 -5.53 7.99 -17.59
N THR A 211 -4.95 9.13 -17.94
CA THR A 211 -3.60 9.18 -18.52
C THR A 211 -2.57 9.06 -17.41
N VAL A 212 -1.65 8.11 -17.56
CA VAL A 212 -0.65 7.78 -16.54
C VAL A 212 0.75 8.07 -17.11
N PRO A 213 1.62 8.76 -16.35
CA PRO A 213 3.00 8.99 -16.75
C PRO A 213 3.84 7.73 -16.57
N VAL A 214 4.80 7.55 -17.47
CA VAL A 214 5.78 6.46 -17.38
C VAL A 214 6.88 6.87 -16.41
N LEU A 215 6.99 6.16 -15.30
CA LEU A 215 8.03 6.40 -14.31
C LEU A 215 9.35 5.79 -14.80
N GLY A 216 10.40 6.61 -14.90
CA GLY A 216 11.74 6.14 -15.29
C GLY A 216 12.41 5.26 -14.23
N PRO A 217 13.47 4.51 -14.60
CA PRO A 217 14.35 3.85 -13.63
C PRO A 217 14.90 4.86 -12.63
N VAL A 218 15.09 4.47 -11.38
CA VAL A 218 15.68 5.35 -10.37
C VAL A 218 17.13 5.65 -10.77
N GLY A 219 17.37 6.87 -11.25
CA GLY A 219 18.70 7.47 -11.44
C GLY A 219 19.18 7.64 -12.89
N VAL A 220 18.68 8.67 -13.59
CA VAL A 220 19.43 9.70 -14.35
C VAL A 220 18.47 10.87 -14.54
N ASN A 221 18.62 11.96 -13.79
CA ASN A 221 17.94 13.29 -13.86
C ASN A 221 17.32 13.79 -12.55
N ASP A 222 18.06 13.70 -11.42
CA ASP A 222 17.79 14.52 -10.22
C ASP A 222 19.10 14.91 -9.53
N VAL A 223 20.09 15.35 -10.33
CA VAL A 223 21.27 16.07 -9.83
C VAL A 223 21.58 17.24 -10.77
N THR A 224 20.63 18.14 -10.94
CA THR A 224 20.90 19.49 -11.46
C THR A 224 19.82 20.42 -10.95
N GLU A 225 20.25 21.55 -10.38
CA GLU A 225 19.49 22.54 -9.59
C GLU A 225 19.26 22.08 -8.13
N SER A 226 19.94 22.58 -7.10
CA SER A 226 20.86 23.71 -6.96
C SER A 226 21.62 23.53 -5.63
N LEU A 227 22.88 23.11 -5.69
CA LEU A 227 23.80 23.15 -4.54
C LEU A 227 24.84 24.22 -4.83
N SER A 228 24.63 25.41 -4.27
CA SER A 228 25.67 26.43 -4.19
C SER A 228 26.68 26.02 -3.11
N PRO A 229 27.98 25.94 -3.40
CA PRO A 229 28.98 25.57 -2.41
C PRO A 229 29.33 26.80 -1.57
N VAL A 230 29.12 26.73 -0.26
CA VAL A 230 29.77 27.66 0.67
C VAL A 230 31.05 26.99 1.18
N ALA A 231 32.15 27.71 1.00
CA ALA A 231 33.51 27.28 1.21
C ALA A 231 33.79 26.78 2.64
N ALA A 232 34.59 25.72 2.71
CA ALA A 232 35.27 25.33 3.93
C ALA A 232 36.44 26.29 4.19
N GLU A 233 36.35 27.08 5.26
CA GLU A 233 37.52 27.60 5.94
C GLU A 233 37.70 26.83 7.25
N SER A 234 38.80 26.08 7.29
CA SER A 234 39.36 25.47 8.47
C SER A 234 40.02 26.56 9.31
N ASP A 235 39.57 26.72 10.56
CA ASP A 235 40.41 27.33 11.58
C ASP A 235 40.33 26.53 12.88
N HIS A 236 41.50 26.06 13.29
CA HIS A 236 41.74 25.37 14.54
C HIS A 236 41.73 26.38 15.68
N CYS A 237 41.01 26.12 16.78
CA CYS A 237 41.28 26.79 18.05
C CYS A 237 41.24 25.81 19.24
N HIS A 238 42.34 25.87 19.99
CA HIS A 238 42.57 25.25 21.29
C HIS A 238 41.92 26.05 22.42
N THR A 239 41.65 25.34 23.52
CA THR A 239 41.52 25.82 24.92
C THR A 239 40.38 26.78 25.31
N ASP A 240 39.62 26.32 26.30
CA ASP A 240 38.81 27.03 27.30
C ASP A 240 37.72 28.02 26.86
N GLY A 241 36.47 27.58 27.03
CA GLY A 241 35.31 28.43 27.30
C GLY A 241 34.37 28.69 26.13
N CYS A 242 33.37 27.82 25.95
CA CYS A 242 32.15 28.15 25.21
C CYS A 242 30.92 27.73 26.01
N ALA A 243 30.05 28.71 26.25
CA ALA A 243 28.78 28.60 26.96
C ALA A 243 27.69 27.95 26.09
N ASP A 244 26.76 27.29 26.79
CA ASP A 244 25.35 27.01 26.48
C ASP A 244 25.00 26.46 25.09
N SER A 245 25.10 25.13 24.98
CA SER A 245 24.23 24.34 24.10
C SER A 245 22.76 24.49 24.54
N PRO A 246 21.77 24.59 23.63
CA PRO A 246 20.38 24.51 24.02
C PRO A 246 20.11 23.12 24.59
N SER A 247 19.81 23.04 25.89
CA SER A 247 19.35 21.84 26.55
C SER A 247 18.09 21.28 25.87
N PRO A 248 17.90 19.96 25.83
CA PRO A 248 16.67 19.34 25.32
C PRO A 248 15.45 19.88 26.07
N PRO A 249 14.29 20.08 25.40
CA PRO A 249 13.09 20.49 26.09
C PRO A 249 12.73 19.47 27.16
N SER A 250 12.39 20.01 28.33
CA SER A 250 12.16 19.29 29.57
C SER A 250 11.07 18.20 29.45
N PRO A 251 11.17 17.08 30.20
CA PRO A 251 10.10 16.09 30.29
C PRO A 251 8.97 16.67 31.16
N GLY A 252 7.97 17.27 30.53
CA GLY A 252 7.04 18.16 31.24
C GLY A 252 5.66 18.32 30.64
N SER A 253 5.11 17.31 29.98
CA SER A 253 3.66 17.19 29.76
C SER A 253 3.30 15.72 29.80
N SER A 254 2.94 15.21 30.98
CA SER A 254 2.41 13.85 31.12
C SER A 254 1.01 13.84 30.48
N TYR A 255 0.97 13.63 29.16
CA TYR A 255 -0.28 13.34 28.48
C TYR A 255 -0.82 12.03 29.06
N SER A 256 -2.11 12.02 29.42
CA SER A 256 -2.77 10.81 29.89
C SER A 256 -2.93 9.86 28.71
N THR A 257 -2.05 8.86 28.61
CA THR A 257 -2.12 7.83 27.58
C THR A 257 -3.08 6.72 27.97
N PHE A 258 -3.72 6.08 27.00
CA PHE A 258 -4.55 4.89 27.18
C PHE A 258 -4.24 3.85 26.10
N ILE A 259 -4.64 2.60 26.33
CA ILE A 259 -4.51 1.52 25.33
C ILE A 259 -5.87 1.33 24.67
N GLY A 260 -5.88 1.31 23.35
CA GLY A 260 -7.06 1.02 22.54
C GLY A 260 -6.75 -0.03 21.49
N THR A 261 -7.75 -0.82 21.10
CA THR A 261 -7.59 -1.81 20.04
C THR A 261 -7.90 -1.16 18.69
N MET A 262 -6.97 -1.23 17.76
CA MET A 262 -7.15 -0.79 16.37
C MET A 262 -6.60 -1.86 15.45
N MET A 263 -7.39 -2.34 14.48
CA MET A 263 -6.99 -3.45 13.60
C MET A 263 -6.53 -4.69 14.40
N HIS A 264 -7.23 -5.01 15.49
CA HIS A 264 -6.88 -6.10 16.43
C HIS A 264 -5.54 -5.94 17.18
N ASP A 265 -4.83 -4.83 17.01
CA ASP A 265 -3.55 -4.55 17.67
C ASP A 265 -3.72 -3.56 18.85
N PRO A 266 -2.92 -3.71 19.93
CA PRO A 266 -2.98 -2.83 21.10
C PRO A 266 -2.18 -1.54 20.87
N PHE A 267 -2.85 -0.50 20.36
CA PHE A 267 -2.25 0.82 20.17
C PHE A 267 -2.22 1.61 21.48
N LYS A 268 -1.13 2.37 21.69
CA LYS A 268 -1.07 3.40 22.72
C LYS A 268 -1.55 4.71 22.15
N PHE A 269 -2.56 5.31 22.76
CA PHE A 269 -3.20 6.53 22.31
C PHE A 269 -3.05 7.69 23.29
N VAL A 270 -3.10 8.90 22.74
CA VAL A 270 -3.30 10.17 23.44
C VAL A 270 -4.45 10.93 22.79
N LEU A 271 -5.37 11.48 23.58
CA LEU A 271 -6.49 12.27 23.06
C LEU A 271 -6.03 13.65 22.58
N ILE A 272 -6.61 14.11 21.48
CA ILE A 272 -6.38 15.43 20.89
C ILE A 272 -7.49 16.37 21.39
N LYS A 273 -7.21 17.19 22.40
CA LYS A 273 -8.21 18.01 23.11
C LYS A 273 -8.10 19.52 22.88
N GLU A 274 -6.90 20.00 22.55
CA GLU A 274 -6.64 21.43 22.44
C GLU A 274 -6.93 21.90 21.01
N ALA A 275 -7.16 23.20 20.82
CA ALA A 275 -7.44 23.78 19.49
C ALA A 275 -6.22 23.70 18.54
N GLU A 276 -5.02 23.77 19.10
CA GLU A 276 -3.74 23.56 18.43
C GLU A 276 -2.74 23.06 19.46
N GLY A 277 -1.72 22.30 19.04
CA GLY A 277 -0.72 21.82 19.98
C GLY A 277 0.28 20.84 19.37
N ASN A 278 1.19 20.38 20.23
CA ASN A 278 2.18 19.37 19.92
C ASN A 278 1.94 18.16 20.82
N LEU A 279 1.82 16.96 20.26
CA LEU A 279 1.62 15.71 20.99
C LEU A 279 2.75 14.74 20.68
N THR A 280 3.04 13.88 21.65
CA THR A 280 3.96 12.76 21.47
C THR A 280 3.41 11.54 22.17
N VAL A 281 3.40 10.42 21.46
CA VAL A 281 3.00 9.12 22.00
C VAL A 281 4.02 8.07 21.56
N CYS A 282 4.41 7.20 22.49
CA CYS A 282 5.44 6.20 22.26
C CYS A 282 4.97 4.80 22.63
N ASP A 283 5.33 3.84 21.80
CA ASP A 283 5.25 2.42 22.11
C ASP A 283 6.66 1.80 22.18
N GLY A 284 7.11 1.53 23.41
CA GLY A 284 8.48 1.12 23.66
C GLY A 284 9.47 2.23 23.26
N LYS A 285 10.30 1.94 22.25
CA LYS A 285 11.29 2.88 21.70
C LYS A 285 10.78 3.67 20.49
N PHE A 286 9.64 3.29 19.92
CA PHE A 286 9.07 3.95 18.77
C PHE A 286 8.16 5.09 19.23
N CYS A 287 8.43 6.31 18.78
CA CYS A 287 7.69 7.50 19.16
C CYS A 287 7.15 8.21 17.93
N CYS A 288 5.90 8.63 18.02
CA CYS A 288 5.20 9.42 17.03
C CYS A 288 4.99 10.83 17.57
N HIS A 289 5.30 11.83 16.76
CA HIS A 289 5.11 13.25 17.07
C HIS A 289 4.09 13.86 16.12
N LEU A 290 3.20 14.70 16.67
CA LEU A 290 2.17 15.40 15.92
C LEU A 290 2.17 16.87 16.31
N GLN A 291 2.28 17.74 15.32
CA GLN A 291 1.93 19.16 15.46
C GLN A 291 0.63 19.36 14.71
N TYR A 292 -0.37 19.96 15.33
CA TYR A 292 -1.69 20.09 14.72
C TYR A 292 -2.37 21.40 15.07
N LYS A 293 -3.31 21.78 14.22
CA LYS A 293 -4.23 22.90 14.41
C LYS A 293 -5.58 22.57 13.80
N TRP A 294 -6.64 22.67 14.59
CA TRP A 294 -8.00 22.51 14.09
C TRP A 294 -8.39 23.71 13.22
N THR A 295 -8.84 23.43 12.00
CA THR A 295 -9.45 24.42 11.11
C THR A 295 -10.97 24.40 11.19
N ALA A 296 -11.54 23.25 11.56
CA ALA A 296 -12.92 23.09 12.00
C ALA A 296 -12.99 21.93 12.98
N LEU A 297 -13.56 22.13 14.18
CA LEU A 297 -13.73 21.07 15.17
C LEU A 297 -15.17 21.08 15.67
N ASP A 298 -15.84 19.94 15.60
CA ASP A 298 -17.14 19.72 16.25
C ASP A 298 -16.93 18.97 17.58
N GLU A 299 -16.45 19.70 18.60
CA GLU A 299 -16.14 19.16 19.94
C GLU A 299 -17.33 18.45 20.61
N GLY A 300 -18.55 18.77 20.19
CA GLY A 300 -19.78 18.16 20.72
C GLY A 300 -20.13 16.81 20.10
N LYS A 301 -19.52 16.45 18.97
CA LYS A 301 -19.86 15.22 18.22
C LYS A 301 -18.67 14.33 17.89
N GLU A 302 -17.46 14.87 17.83
CA GLU A 302 -16.29 14.13 17.38
C GLU A 302 -15.15 14.17 18.39
N LEU A 303 -14.52 13.02 18.59
CA LEU A 303 -13.32 12.85 19.40
C LEU A 303 -12.19 12.29 18.51
N TYR A 304 -10.97 12.75 18.75
CA TYR A 304 -9.80 12.30 18.01
C TYR A 304 -8.68 11.86 18.95
N ALA A 305 -7.89 10.91 18.48
CA ALA A 305 -6.72 10.40 19.18
C ALA A 305 -5.53 10.23 18.23
N MET A 306 -4.34 10.42 18.77
CA MET A 306 -3.09 10.05 18.13
C MET A 306 -2.58 8.75 18.74
N GLY A 307 -2.25 7.77 17.90
CA GLY A 307 -1.79 6.44 18.29
C GLY A 307 -0.40 6.11 17.79
N ALA A 308 0.33 5.31 18.57
CA ALA A 308 1.55 4.64 18.19
C ALA A 308 1.44 3.13 18.45
N PHE A 309 1.98 2.33 17.52
CA PHE A 309 2.14 0.89 17.67
C PHE A 309 3.49 0.44 17.11
N ALA A 310 4.19 -0.42 17.85
CA ALA A 310 5.38 -1.09 17.38
C ALA A 310 5.36 -2.55 17.84
N GLY A 311 5.01 -3.47 16.93
CA GLY A 311 4.82 -4.88 17.28
C GLY A 311 4.46 -5.75 16.08
N THR A 312 4.08 -7.00 16.36
CA THR A 312 3.71 -7.98 15.34
C THR A 312 2.19 -8.15 15.32
N HIS A 313 1.59 -7.83 14.18
CA HIS A 313 0.20 -8.15 13.88
C HIS A 313 0.06 -9.65 13.65
N THR A 314 -1.01 -10.24 14.17
CA THR A 314 -1.23 -11.70 14.12
C THR A 314 -2.64 -12.11 13.68
N PHE A 315 -3.54 -11.15 13.48
CA PHE A 315 -4.91 -11.44 13.06
C PHE A 315 -4.97 -11.62 11.54
N ASN A 316 -5.53 -12.74 11.05
CA ASN A 316 -5.63 -13.02 9.61
C ASN A 316 -4.31 -12.90 8.80
N GLY A 317 -3.16 -12.99 9.48
CA GLY A 317 -1.83 -12.84 8.89
C GLY A 317 -0.80 -12.51 9.96
N ARG A 318 0.48 -12.78 9.69
CA ARG A 318 1.58 -12.44 10.59
C ARG A 318 2.52 -11.45 9.92
N TYR A 319 2.65 -10.26 10.48
CA TYR A 319 3.54 -9.24 9.94
C TYR A 319 3.90 -8.14 10.97
N ALA A 320 5.14 -7.65 10.93
CA ALA A 320 5.68 -6.69 11.89
C ALA A 320 5.52 -5.22 11.45
N LEU A 321 5.06 -4.37 12.37
CA LEU A 321 4.58 -3.03 12.09
C LEU A 321 5.22 -1.97 13.01
N GLN A 322 5.41 -0.78 12.45
CA GLN A 322 5.56 0.47 13.17
C GLN A 322 4.55 1.46 12.59
N VAL A 323 3.60 1.95 13.38
CA VAL A 323 2.50 2.79 12.86
C VAL A 323 2.30 4.01 13.74
N CYS A 324 2.25 5.17 13.09
CA CYS A 324 1.70 6.40 13.67
C CYS A 324 0.38 6.70 12.99
N ALA A 325 -0.66 6.99 13.77
CA ALA A 325 -1.97 7.32 13.21
C ALA A 325 -2.68 8.39 14.02
N VAL A 326 -3.35 9.31 13.34
CA VAL A 326 -4.39 10.16 13.92
C VAL A 326 -5.72 9.62 13.42
N VAL A 327 -6.65 9.34 14.33
CA VAL A 327 -7.92 8.70 14.01
C VAL A 327 -9.08 9.44 14.66
N ARG A 328 -10.21 9.51 13.95
CA ARG A 328 -11.51 9.81 14.53
C ARG A 328 -11.98 8.62 15.34
N CYS A 329 -12.40 8.84 16.58
CA CYS A 329 -12.99 7.82 17.42
C CYS A 329 -14.46 7.59 17.02
N ALA A 330 -14.98 6.37 17.20
CA ALA A 330 -16.36 6.06 16.77
C ALA A 330 -17.43 6.76 17.63
N GLY A 331 -17.08 7.09 18.88
CA GLY A 331 -17.90 7.85 19.82
C GLY A 331 -17.09 8.92 20.54
N LEU A 332 -17.67 9.44 21.63
CA LEU A 332 -17.05 10.48 22.48
C LEU A 332 -16.24 9.88 23.64
N GLU A 333 -16.15 8.55 23.69
CA GLU A 333 -15.37 7.80 24.66
C GLU A 333 -14.01 7.36 24.09
N ALA A 334 -12.96 7.45 24.91
CA ALA A 334 -11.60 7.08 24.52
C ALA A 334 -11.49 5.61 24.05
N SER A 335 -12.31 4.71 24.61
CA SER A 335 -12.33 3.29 24.22
C SER A 335 -12.83 3.04 22.79
N SER A 336 -13.48 4.03 22.16
CA SER A 336 -13.97 3.93 20.78
C SER A 336 -12.90 4.32 19.74
N CYS A 337 -11.76 4.85 20.18
CA CYS A 337 -10.67 5.21 19.29
C CYS A 337 -9.99 3.96 18.73
N GLY A 338 -9.90 3.86 17.40
CA GLY A 338 -9.40 2.69 16.69
C GLY A 338 -10.49 1.79 16.09
N GLN A 339 -11.77 2.05 16.40
CA GLN A 339 -12.91 1.38 15.78
C GLN A 339 -13.21 1.92 14.38
N THR A 340 -13.98 1.17 13.60
CA THR A 340 -14.41 1.52 12.24
C THR A 340 -15.22 2.83 12.23
N VAL A 341 -14.79 3.77 11.40
CA VAL A 341 -15.44 5.08 11.23
C VAL A 341 -15.44 5.44 9.75
N GLU A 342 -16.62 5.76 9.21
CA GLU A 342 -16.81 6.06 7.79
C GLU A 342 -17.07 7.54 7.50
N GLU A 343 -17.47 8.30 8.51
CA GLU A 343 -17.88 9.70 8.39
C GLU A 343 -17.11 10.56 9.38
N ALA A 344 -16.76 11.76 8.93
CA ALA A 344 -16.08 12.78 9.73
C ALA A 344 -16.43 14.20 9.25
N GLU A 345 -16.50 15.15 10.17
CA GLU A 345 -16.76 16.56 9.87
C GLU A 345 -15.57 17.47 10.21
N SER A 346 -14.80 17.14 11.25
CA SER A 346 -13.71 17.98 11.74
C SER A 346 -12.48 17.92 10.83
N LYS A 347 -11.83 19.07 10.68
CA LYS A 347 -10.67 19.30 9.82
C LYS A 347 -9.50 19.82 10.64
N MET A 348 -8.32 19.26 10.40
CA MET A 348 -7.06 19.70 11.01
C MET A 348 -5.98 19.90 9.95
N ASP A 349 -5.14 20.90 10.18
CA ASP A 349 -3.82 20.97 9.57
C ASP A 349 -2.84 20.23 10.49
N PHE A 350 -1.93 19.44 9.91
CA PHE A 350 -1.01 18.65 10.72
C PHE A 350 0.37 18.44 10.08
N LEU A 351 1.34 18.21 10.95
CA LEU A 351 2.65 17.65 10.67
C LEU A 351 2.84 16.43 11.57
N MET A 352 2.90 15.25 10.97
CA MET A 352 3.14 13.99 11.67
C MET A 352 4.54 13.48 11.34
N GLU A 353 5.31 13.10 12.34
CA GLU A 353 6.66 12.59 12.14
C GLU A 353 7.03 11.47 13.12
N ALA A 354 7.89 10.56 12.66
CA ALA A 354 8.48 9.53 13.49
C ALA A 354 9.80 9.02 12.89
N THR A 355 10.60 8.37 13.73
CA THR A 355 11.83 7.70 13.31
C THR A 355 11.58 6.19 13.22
N PHE A 356 11.45 5.70 11.99
CA PHE A 356 11.19 4.30 11.68
C PHE A 356 12.48 3.49 11.63
N GLN A 357 12.41 2.21 11.98
CA GLN A 357 13.49 1.23 11.82
C GLN A 357 13.44 0.54 10.44
N THR A 358 12.73 1.15 9.49
CA THR A 358 12.48 0.64 8.16
C THR A 358 12.37 1.80 7.17
N ASP A 359 12.81 1.59 5.94
CA ASP A 359 12.63 2.53 4.84
C ASP A 359 11.24 2.40 4.18
N TYR A 360 10.52 1.31 4.49
CA TYR A 360 9.23 0.97 3.92
C TYR A 360 8.10 1.59 4.74
N VAL A 361 7.87 2.88 4.53
CA VAL A 361 6.79 3.66 5.16
C VAL A 361 5.82 4.16 4.11
N TYR A 362 4.55 3.85 4.33
CA TYR A 362 3.41 4.10 3.44
C TYR A 362 2.47 5.15 4.08
N PRO A 363 2.58 6.42 3.65
CA PRO A 363 1.75 7.50 4.17
C PRO A 363 0.34 7.49 3.56
N SER A 364 -0.69 7.77 4.35
CA SER A 364 -2.06 7.93 3.87
C SER A 364 -2.84 9.01 4.63
N VAL A 365 -3.79 9.62 3.93
CA VAL A 365 -4.77 10.56 4.48
C VAL A 365 -6.13 10.20 3.89
N LEU A 366 -7.08 9.83 4.74
CA LEU A 366 -8.44 9.46 4.37
C LEU A 366 -9.41 10.45 5.02
N VAL A 367 -10.27 11.03 4.20
CA VAL A 367 -11.29 11.99 4.63
C VAL A 367 -12.70 11.47 4.33
N ASN A 368 -13.68 12.19 4.85
CA ASN A 368 -15.10 11.90 4.73
C ASN A 368 -15.51 11.55 3.29
N ARG A 369 -16.50 10.65 3.16
CA ARG A 369 -16.95 10.03 1.89
C ARG A 369 -15.88 9.17 1.21
N MET A 370 -15.01 8.53 1.99
CA MET A 370 -13.98 7.62 1.49
C MET A 370 -13.15 8.26 0.37
N ALA A 371 -12.65 9.47 0.62
CA ALA A 371 -11.79 10.17 -0.31
C ALA A 371 -10.36 10.21 0.23
N ILE A 372 -9.39 9.91 -0.64
CA ILE A 372 -7.97 10.02 -0.31
C ILE A 372 -7.45 11.41 -0.67
N GLU A 373 -6.60 11.96 0.19
CA GLU A 373 -5.89 13.21 -0.06
C GLU A 373 -4.38 12.99 -0.19
N GLN A 374 -3.76 13.80 -1.03
CA GLN A 374 -2.32 13.80 -1.20
C GLN A 374 -1.69 14.77 -0.18
N PRO A 375 -0.72 14.32 0.63
CA PRO A 375 0.03 15.21 1.51
C PRO A 375 0.73 16.33 0.74
N ASP A 376 0.70 17.54 1.28
CA ASP A 376 1.45 18.70 0.75
C ASP A 376 2.96 18.43 0.69
N LYS A 377 3.47 17.75 1.72
CA LYS A 377 4.89 17.43 1.83
C LYS A 377 5.09 16.07 2.48
N LEU A 378 5.92 15.25 1.85
CA LEU A 378 6.43 14.00 2.41
C LEU A 378 7.96 14.05 2.39
N GLU A 379 8.57 14.04 3.57
CA GLU A 379 10.02 14.02 3.72
C GLU A 379 10.48 12.67 4.26
N LYS A 380 11.52 12.11 3.63
CA LYS A 380 12.25 10.94 4.11
C LYS A 380 13.71 11.36 4.30
N ALA A 381 14.19 11.38 5.53
CA ALA A 381 15.55 11.80 5.86
C ALA A 381 16.43 10.61 6.24
N ALA A 382 17.75 10.79 6.13
CA ALA A 382 18.73 9.81 6.57
C ALA A 382 18.52 9.47 8.06
N GLY A 383 18.58 8.17 8.39
CA GLY A 383 18.31 7.68 9.74
C GLY A 383 16.85 7.29 10.03
N GLY A 384 16.01 7.16 9.00
CA GLY A 384 14.65 6.59 9.13
C GLY A 384 13.58 7.59 9.57
N ARG A 385 13.90 8.89 9.66
CA ARG A 385 12.91 9.92 9.96
C ARG A 385 12.00 10.12 8.75
N VAL A 386 10.70 9.97 8.96
CA VAL A 386 9.66 10.26 7.98
C VAL A 386 8.72 11.31 8.55
N ALA A 387 8.44 12.35 7.76
CA ALA A 387 7.53 13.43 8.13
C ALA A 387 6.50 13.67 7.01
N MET A 388 5.22 13.74 7.40
CA MET A 388 4.09 13.99 6.52
C MET A 388 3.38 15.26 6.99
N LYS A 389 3.32 16.27 6.12
CA LYS A 389 2.60 17.51 6.35
C LYS A 389 1.41 17.59 5.40
N HIS A 390 0.28 18.02 5.95
CA HIS A 390 -0.93 18.31 5.18
C HIS A 390 -1.70 19.47 5.78
N SER A 391 -2.30 20.30 4.94
CA SER A 391 -3.10 21.45 5.33
C SER A 391 -4.29 21.63 4.39
N ASN A 392 -5.34 22.32 4.83
CA ASN A 392 -6.55 22.58 4.06
C ASN A 392 -7.30 21.31 3.58
N LEU A 393 -7.57 20.37 4.49
CA LEU A 393 -8.37 19.18 4.19
C LEU A 393 -9.69 19.54 3.47
N SER A 394 -9.98 18.84 2.38
CA SER A 394 -11.20 19.01 1.60
C SER A 394 -12.43 18.45 2.33
N GLY A 395 -12.28 17.34 3.06
CA GLY A 395 -13.29 16.70 3.90
C GLY A 395 -12.89 16.62 5.38
N GLY A 396 -13.80 16.15 6.23
CA GLY A 396 -13.45 15.85 7.63
C GLY A 396 -12.48 14.68 7.71
N LEU A 397 -11.51 14.72 8.62
CA LEU A 397 -10.46 13.71 8.74
C LEU A 397 -11.03 12.41 9.33
N ILE A 398 -10.96 11.29 8.60
CA ILE A 398 -11.22 9.97 9.20
C ILE A 398 -9.93 9.46 9.84
N THR A 399 -8.84 9.49 9.07
CA THR A 399 -7.54 9.01 9.52
C THR A 399 -6.40 9.65 8.72
N ALA A 400 -5.27 9.85 9.37
CA ALA A 400 -3.98 10.08 8.71
C ALA A 400 -2.95 9.15 9.34
N CYS A 401 -2.17 8.44 8.54
CA CYS A 401 -1.21 7.49 9.09
C CYS A 401 0.12 7.43 8.33
N LEU A 402 1.16 7.07 9.06
CA LEU A 402 2.45 6.61 8.55
C LEU A 402 2.55 5.11 8.88
N TYR A 403 2.33 4.26 7.88
CA TYR A 403 2.28 2.81 8.04
C TYR A 403 3.63 2.18 7.65
N GLY A 404 4.44 1.81 8.64
CA GLY A 404 5.76 1.22 8.46
C GLY A 404 5.76 -0.30 8.53
N ARG A 405 6.35 -0.96 7.51
CA ARG A 405 6.53 -2.42 7.47
C ARG A 405 7.96 -2.83 7.81
N MET A 406 8.11 -3.68 8.82
CA MET A 406 9.39 -4.27 9.23
C MET A 406 9.51 -5.69 8.70
N TYR A 407 9.56 -5.85 7.37
CA TYR A 407 9.52 -7.16 6.70
C TYR A 407 10.52 -8.19 7.25
N GLN A 408 11.70 -7.74 7.69
CA GLN A 408 12.73 -8.62 8.24
C GLN A 408 12.30 -9.32 9.56
N LEU A 409 11.29 -8.80 10.25
CA LEU A 409 10.80 -9.33 11.53
C LEU A 409 9.51 -10.16 11.40
N ASP A 410 8.99 -10.38 10.18
CA ASP A 410 7.72 -11.11 9.99
C ASP A 410 7.81 -12.58 10.47
N ASN A 411 9.01 -13.17 10.41
CA ASN A 411 9.28 -14.57 10.77
C ASN A 411 9.98 -14.74 12.13
N GLU A 412 10.16 -13.66 12.90
CA GLU A 412 10.76 -13.73 14.24
C GLU A 412 9.80 -14.24 15.32
#